data_AF-D0IGJ6-F1
#
_entry.id   AF-D0IGJ6-F1
#
_cell.length_a   1.000
_cell.length_b   1.000
_cell.length_c   1.000
_cell.angle_alpha   90.00
_cell.angle_beta   90.00
_cell.angle_gamma   90.00
#
_symmetry.space_group_name_H-M   'P 1'
#
loop_
_entity.id
_entity.type
_entity.pdbx_description
1 polymer ?
#
loop_
_entity_poly.entity_id
_entity_poly.type
_entity_poly.pdbx_seq_one_letter_code
_entity_poly.pdbx_strand_id
1 'polypeptide(L)'
;MHSIEALNLAEQKLEWFRTRGASSALPTMPAANFDTNIVSGNDVSHPLYTLSWSVPAATLSGALKTIYIEALWQDRHGETQSVELKTMISKYSEFD
;
A
#
# COMPACT_ATOMS: atom_id res chain seq x y z
N MET A 1 -20.29 -6.00 -3.25
CA MET A 1 -19.24 -6.05 -4.29
C MET A 1 -18.13 -5.04 -4.00
N HIS A 2 -18.44 -3.86 -3.46
CA HIS A 2 -17.45 -2.84 -3.10
C HIS A 2 -16.30 -3.30 -2.20
N SER A 3 -16.53 -4.21 -1.26
CA SER A 3 -15.47 -4.73 -0.38
C SER A 3 -14.38 -5.49 -1.13
N ILE A 4 -14.72 -6.22 -2.20
CA ILE A 4 -13.74 -6.95 -3.03
C ILE A 4 -12.92 -5.97 -3.86
N GLU A 5 -13.57 -4.95 -4.44
CA GLU A 5 -12.89 -3.92 -5.23
C GLU A 5 -11.97 -3.06 -4.36
N ALA A 6 -12.46 -2.63 -3.18
CA ALA A 6 -11.67 -1.90 -2.20
C ALA A 6 -10.45 -2.71 -1.72
N LEU A 7 -10.65 -4.00 -1.43
CA LEU A 7 -9.57 -4.92 -1.08
C LEU A 7 -8.55 -5.03 -2.21
N ASN A 8 -8.99 -5.22 -3.45
CA ASN A 8 -8.12 -5.32 -4.62
C ASN A 8 -7.28 -4.04 -4.84
N LEU A 9 -7.81 -2.86 -4.55
CA LEU A 9 -7.03 -1.61 -4.59
C LEU A 9 -5.95 -1.57 -3.51
N ALA A 10 -6.29 -1.98 -2.29
CA ALA A 10 -5.32 -2.08 -1.20
C ALA A 10 -4.23 -3.12 -1.50
N GLU A 11 -4.59 -4.26 -2.10
CA GLU A 11 -3.69 -5.32 -2.52
C GLU A 11 -2.74 -4.85 -3.63
N GLN A 12 -3.22 -4.22 -4.70
CA GLN A 12 -2.36 -3.68 -5.75
C GLN A 12 -1.30 -2.70 -5.22
N LYS A 13 -1.69 -1.84 -4.28
CA LYS A 13 -0.74 -0.92 -3.63
C LYS A 13 0.31 -1.67 -2.82
N LEU A 14 -0.12 -2.69 -2.07
CA LEU A 14 0.76 -3.55 -1.30
C LEU A 14 1.72 -4.34 -2.22
N GLU A 15 1.23 -4.89 -3.31
CA GLU A 15 2.01 -5.61 -4.31
C GLU A 15 3.08 -4.70 -4.92
N TRP A 16 2.73 -3.46 -5.27
CA TRP A 16 3.72 -2.49 -5.73
C TRP A 16 4.80 -2.21 -4.68
N PHE A 17 4.44 -2.04 -3.40
CA PHE A 17 5.45 -1.92 -2.32
C PHE A 17 6.33 -3.17 -2.19
N ARG A 18 5.81 -4.36 -2.51
CA ARG A 18 6.58 -5.61 -2.49
C ARG A 18 7.61 -5.71 -3.61
N THR A 19 7.48 -4.93 -4.69
CA THR A 19 8.48 -4.88 -5.78
C THR A 19 9.82 -4.26 -5.36
N ARG A 20 9.92 -3.71 -4.15
CA ARG A 20 11.17 -3.14 -3.63
C ARG A 20 12.36 -4.10 -3.78
N GLY A 21 13.50 -3.57 -4.21
CA GLY A 21 14.70 -4.36 -4.46
C GLY A 21 14.69 -5.15 -5.76
N ALA A 22 13.59 -5.19 -6.51
CA ALA A 22 13.61 -5.72 -7.87
C ALA A 22 14.40 -4.76 -8.79
N SER A 23 15.34 -5.31 -9.54
CA SER A 23 16.01 -4.56 -10.60
C SER A 23 14.99 -4.27 -11.69
N SER A 24 14.73 -2.99 -11.97
CA SER A 24 13.74 -2.55 -12.96
C SER A 24 14.24 -2.86 -14.38
N ALA A 25 14.17 -4.12 -14.78
CA ALA A 25 14.62 -4.57 -16.10
C ALA A 25 13.70 -4.10 -17.24
N LEU A 26 12.51 -3.54 -16.92
CA LEU A 26 11.56 -3.00 -17.88
C LEU A 26 10.92 -1.69 -17.34
N PRO A 27 10.80 -0.61 -18.15
CA PRO A 27 10.44 0.73 -17.69
C PRO A 27 8.94 0.99 -17.54
N THR A 28 8.05 0.01 -17.79
CA THR A 28 6.60 0.26 -17.79
C THR A 28 6.06 0.60 -16.39
N MET A 29 6.69 0.07 -15.33
CA MET A 29 6.46 0.50 -13.95
C MET A 29 7.75 0.36 -13.12
N PRO A 30 8.32 1.46 -12.59
CA PRO A 30 9.49 1.37 -11.74
C PRO A 30 9.15 0.63 -10.43
N ALA A 31 10.08 -0.22 -9.99
CA ALA A 31 10.02 -0.88 -8.70
C ALA A 31 10.00 0.17 -7.57
N ALA A 32 9.31 -0.14 -6.48
CA ALA A 32 9.23 0.76 -5.33
C ALA A 32 10.59 0.90 -4.64
N ASN A 33 11.03 2.12 -4.37
CA ASN A 33 12.16 2.37 -3.49
C ASN A 33 11.72 2.26 -2.01
N PHE A 34 12.39 1.42 -1.23
CA PHE A 34 12.05 1.20 0.17
C PHE A 34 12.06 2.51 0.99
N ASP A 35 13.07 3.35 0.80
CA ASP A 35 13.27 4.56 1.59
C ASP A 35 12.33 5.69 1.16
N THR A 36 12.17 5.93 -0.15
CA THR A 36 11.45 7.10 -0.67
C THR A 36 10.01 6.83 -1.11
N ASN A 37 9.64 5.61 -1.49
CA ASN A 37 8.29 5.30 -1.97
C ASN A 37 7.40 4.66 -0.92
N ILE A 38 7.97 3.92 0.03
CA ILE A 38 7.21 3.30 1.14
C ILE A 38 7.11 4.32 2.28
N VAL A 39 6.29 5.34 2.05
CA VAL A 39 5.99 6.44 2.99
C VAL A 39 4.48 6.67 3.01
N SER A 40 3.94 7.28 4.08
CA SER A 40 2.51 7.57 4.20
C SER A 40 1.99 8.41 3.02
N GLY A 41 0.73 8.18 2.64
CA GLY A 41 0.11 8.89 1.51
C GLY A 41 -1.36 8.51 1.31
N ASN A 42 -1.95 9.07 0.27
CA ASN A 42 -3.30 8.72 -0.17
C ASN A 42 -3.40 8.77 -1.70
N ASP A 43 -4.47 8.17 -2.21
CA ASP A 43 -4.86 8.17 -3.61
C ASP A 43 -6.40 8.27 -3.71
N VAL A 44 -6.84 9.36 -4.31
CA VAL A 44 -8.25 9.71 -4.56
C VAL A 44 -8.59 9.69 -6.06
N SER A 45 -7.72 9.09 -6.89
CA SER A 45 -7.97 8.96 -8.32
C SER A 45 -9.10 7.97 -8.67
N HIS A 46 -9.51 7.14 -7.69
CA HIS A 46 -10.59 6.18 -7.83
C HIS A 46 -11.94 6.86 -7.54
N PRO A 47 -12.91 6.86 -8.47
CA PRO A 47 -14.14 7.66 -8.33
C PRO A 47 -15.00 7.36 -7.10
N LEU A 48 -14.96 6.11 -6.60
CA LEU A 48 -15.79 5.63 -5.50
C LEU A 48 -14.99 5.27 -4.25
N TYR A 49 -13.66 5.31 -4.33
CA TYR A 49 -12.78 4.79 -3.31
C TYR A 49 -11.73 5.83 -2.95
N THR A 50 -11.50 6.01 -1.65
CA THR A 50 -10.30 6.70 -1.17
C THR A 50 -9.36 5.64 -0.64
N LEU A 51 -8.18 5.52 -1.26
CA LEU A 51 -7.12 4.68 -0.74
C LEU A 51 -6.18 5.54 0.09
N SER A 52 -5.87 5.10 1.30
CA SER A 52 -4.91 5.76 2.18
C SER A 52 -3.94 4.74 2.75
N TRP A 53 -2.72 5.16 3.05
CA TRP A 53 -1.76 4.30 3.72
C TRP A 53 -0.90 5.10 4.68
N SER A 54 -0.60 4.49 5.82
CA SER A 54 0.28 5.05 6.83
C SER A 54 1.48 4.14 7.07
N VAL A 55 2.65 4.76 7.10
CA VAL A 55 3.93 4.14 7.42
C VAL A 55 4.48 4.90 8.62
N PRO A 56 4.10 4.51 9.86
CA PRO A 56 4.66 5.13 11.05
C PRO A 56 6.19 5.01 11.06
N ALA A 57 6.84 5.96 11.72
CA ALA A 57 8.27 5.91 11.93
C ALA A 57 8.65 4.55 12.55
N ALA A 58 9.66 3.89 11.97
CA ALA A 58 10.10 2.60 12.45
C ALA A 58 10.57 2.71 13.90
N THR A 59 10.03 1.86 14.77
CA THR A 59 10.50 1.72 16.16
C THR A 59 11.77 0.88 16.27
N LEU A 60 12.12 0.14 15.20
CA LEU A 60 13.32 -0.69 15.06
C LEU A 60 14.34 -0.07 14.09
N SER A 61 15.40 -0.81 13.71
CA SER A 61 16.60 -0.47 12.92
C SER A 61 16.43 0.25 11.56
N GLY A 62 15.28 0.87 11.25
CA GLY A 62 14.99 1.52 9.97
C GLY A 62 14.80 0.54 8.81
N ALA A 63 15.22 -0.72 8.98
CA ALA A 63 15.15 -1.78 7.99
C ALA A 63 13.80 -2.51 7.96
N LEU A 64 12.82 -2.14 8.80
CA LEU A 64 11.48 -2.72 8.81
C LEU A 64 10.45 -1.59 8.89
N LYS A 65 9.50 -1.57 7.95
CA LYS A 65 8.40 -0.62 7.92
C LYS A 65 7.09 -1.37 8.15
N THR A 66 6.34 -0.95 9.17
CA THR A 66 4.94 -1.35 9.33
C THR A 66 4.10 -0.48 8.43
N ILE A 67 3.19 -1.10 7.67
CA ILE A 67 2.31 -0.41 6.72
C ILE A 67 0.87 -0.75 7.07
N TYR A 68 0.04 0.28 7.17
CA TYR A 68 -1.41 0.17 7.25
C TYR A 68 -1.96 0.75 5.95
N ILE A 69 -2.77 0.00 5.22
CA ILE A 69 -3.43 0.44 3.99
C ILE A 69 -4.93 0.33 4.22
N GLU A 70 -5.65 1.42 4.00
CA GLU A 70 -7.10 1.48 4.15
C GLU A 70 -7.74 1.93 2.84
N ALA A 71 -8.72 1.18 2.36
CA ALA A 71 -9.59 1.57 1.25
C ALA A 71 -10.98 1.88 1.81
N LEU A 72 -11.43 3.13 1.64
CA LEU A 72 -12.70 3.64 2.12
C LEU A 72 -13.68 3.86 0.96
N TRP A 73 -14.96 3.58 1.18
CA TRP A 73 -16.05 3.93 0.26
C TRP A 73 -17.33 4.25 1.03
N GLN A 74 -18.26 4.95 0.40
CA GLN A 74 -19.59 5.19 0.96
C GLN A 74 -20.56 4.14 0.42
N ASP A 75 -21.34 3.50 1.29
CA ASP A 75 -22.37 2.57 0.88
C ASP A 75 -23.64 3.29 0.35
N ARG A 76 -24.60 2.50 -0.14
CA ARG A 76 -25.87 3.03 -0.67
C ARG A 76 -26.74 3.76 0.36
N HIS A 77 -26.45 3.61 1.65
CA HIS A 77 -27.14 4.26 2.76
C HIS A 77 -26.41 5.53 3.23
N GLY A 78 -25.25 5.85 2.64
CA GLY A 78 -24.44 7.00 3.04
C GLY A 78 -23.41 6.69 4.13
N GLU A 79 -23.29 5.43 4.56
CA GLU A 79 -22.36 5.04 5.62
C GLU A 79 -20.96 4.78 5.04
N THR A 80 -19.93 5.29 5.71
CA THR A 80 -18.55 5.00 5.34
C THR A 80 -18.20 3.58 5.76
N GLN A 81 -17.75 2.79 4.79
CA GLN A 81 -17.23 1.44 4.98
C GLN A 81 -15.74 1.44 4.62
N SER A 82 -14.97 0.54 5.22
CA SER A 82 -13.56 0.39 4.88
C SER A 82 -13.07 -1.05 4.95
N VAL A 83 -11.94 -1.29 4.28
CA VAL A 83 -11.13 -2.50 4.40
C VAL A 83 -9.71 -2.08 4.73
N GLU A 84 -9.12 -2.72 5.74
CA GLU A 84 -7.75 -2.47 6.18
C GLU A 84 -6.85 -3.68 5.89
N LEU A 85 -5.65 -3.41 5.37
CA LEU A 85 -4.54 -4.35 5.30
C LEU A 85 -3.40 -3.83 6.18
N LYS A 86 -2.93 -4.68 7.10
CA LYS A 86 -1.77 -4.41 7.94
C LYS A 86 -0.65 -5.39 7.60
N THR A 87 0.54 -4.87 7.34
CA THR A 87 1.70 -5.71 7.04
C THR A 87 3.00 -5.08 7.53
N MET A 88 4.09 -5.84 7.42
CA MET A 88 5.45 -5.34 7.61
C MET A 88 6.29 -5.68 6.38
N ILE A 89 7.13 -4.73 5.99
CA ILE A 89 7.98 -4.81 4.81
C ILE A 89 9.41 -4.55 5.26
N SER A 90 10.30 -5.54 5.09
CA SER A 90 11.73 -5.44 5.39
C SER A 90 12.48 -4.78 4.23
N LYS A 91 13.51 -3.99 4.50
CA LYS A 91 14.43 -3.43 3.49
C LYS A 91 15.13 -4.54 2.69
N TYR A 92 15.47 -5.63 3.36
CA TYR A 92 16.12 -6.79 2.77
C TYR A 92 15.06 -7.69 2.13
N SER A 93 15.31 -8.10 0.89
CA SER A 93 14.54 -9.13 0.22
C SER A 93 15.06 -10.50 0.68
N GLU A 94 14.22 -11.52 0.73
CA GLU A 94 14.63 -12.90 1.08
C GLU A 94 15.54 -13.55 0.01
N PHE A 95 15.84 -12.83 -1.07
CA PHE A 95 16.70 -13.25 -2.17
C PHE A 95 18.03 -12.46 -2.23
N ASP A 96 18.40 -11.76 -1.16
CA ASP A 96 19.74 -11.18 -0.95
C ASP A 96 20.65 -12.17 -0.20
#